data_AF-A0A352ICC7-F1
#
_entry.id   AF-A0A352ICC7-F1
#
_cell.length_a   1.000
_cell.length_b   1.000
_cell.length_c   1.000
_cell.angle_alpha   90.00
_cell.angle_beta   90.00
_cell.angle_gamma   90.00
#
_symmetry.space_group_name_H-M   'P 1'
#
loop_
_entity.id
_entity.type
_entity.pdbx_description
1 polymer ?
#
loop_
_entity_poly.entity_id
_entity_poly.type
_entity_poly.pdbx_seq_one_letter_code
_entity_poly.pdbx_strand_id
1 'polypeptide(L)'
;LDIDGVENVIHYHLPPDRVTYVHRNGRTARWDGHGSAYLLVGPQERVPEFADKDCHTFHLPQRVPAPAKPLWATIYIGKGKKDKISRGDVAG
;
A
#
# COMPACT_ATOMS: atom_id res chain seq x y z
N LEU A 1 9.05 4.94 9.61
CA LEU A 1 7.64 5.34 9.75
C LEU A 1 6.90 4.16 10.33
N ASP A 2 6.19 4.38 11.43
CA ASP A 2 5.34 3.36 12.02
C ASP A 2 3.90 3.64 11.64
N ILE A 3 3.24 2.66 11.02
CA ILE A 3 1.87 2.81 10.51
C ILE A 3 1.07 1.70 11.18
N ASP A 4 0.15 2.10 12.05
CA ASP A 4 -0.74 1.16 12.71
C ASP A 4 -1.78 0.61 11.72
N GLY A 5 -2.15 -0.66 11.90
CA GLY A 5 -3.24 -1.29 11.15
C GLY A 5 -2.93 -1.61 9.69
N VAL A 6 -1.66 -1.75 9.30
CA VAL A 6 -1.33 -2.25 7.95
C VAL A 6 -1.74 -3.71 7.85
N GLU A 7 -2.81 -4.00 7.11
CA GLU A 7 -3.31 -5.37 6.88
C GLU A 7 -2.55 -6.10 5.77
N ASN A 8 -2.03 -5.36 4.79
CA ASN A 8 -1.47 -5.94 3.58
C ASN A 8 -0.14 -5.28 3.21
N VAL A 9 0.89 -6.09 3.00
CA VAL A 9 2.20 -5.66 2.48
C VAL A 9 2.38 -6.22 1.08
N ILE A 10 2.59 -5.35 0.09
CA ILE A 10 2.82 -5.77 -1.30
C ILE A 10 4.25 -5.42 -1.69
N HIS A 11 5.08 -6.44 -1.94
CA HIS A 11 6.43 -6.27 -2.45
C HIS A 11 6.37 -6.10 -3.97
N TYR A 12 6.37 -4.85 -4.43
CA TYR A 12 6.45 -4.55 -5.86
C TYR A 12 7.80 -4.95 -6.45
N HIS A 13 8.89 -4.67 -5.72
CA HIS A 13 10.21 -5.24 -5.99
C HIS A 13 10.51 -6.33 -4.99
N LEU A 14 10.91 -7.50 -5.49
CA LEU A 14 11.30 -8.62 -4.65
C LEU A 14 12.41 -8.21 -3.69
N PRO A 15 12.32 -8.59 -2.40
CA PRO A 15 13.40 -8.32 -1.46
C PRO A 15 14.70 -8.99 -1.91
N PRO A 16 15.85 -8.32 -1.75
CA PRO A 16 17.14 -8.89 -2.15
C PRO A 16 17.61 -10.00 -1.20
N ASP A 17 17.15 -9.99 0.06
CA ASP A 17 17.58 -10.92 1.10
C ASP A 17 16.49 -11.19 2.16
N ARG A 18 16.74 -12.21 2.99
CA ARG A 18 15.84 -12.65 4.08
C ARG A 18 15.60 -11.55 5.11
N VAL A 19 16.62 -10.78 5.47
CA VAL A 19 16.52 -9.76 6.51
C VAL A 19 15.56 -8.65 6.07
N THR A 20 15.70 -8.21 4.83
CA THR A 20 14.83 -7.22 4.20
C THR A 20 13.39 -7.75 4.06
N TYR A 21 13.23 -9.02 3.67
CA TYR A 21 11.91 -9.66 3.61
C TYR A 21 11.20 -9.66 4.97
N VAL A 22 11.88 -10.08 6.04
CA VAL A 22 11.33 -10.08 7.41
C VAL A 22 11.01 -8.65 7.89
N HIS A 23 11.90 -7.69 7.67
CA HIS A 23 11.68 -6.29 8.08
C HIS A 23 10.49 -5.61 7.39
N ARG A 24 10.27 -5.94 6.11
CA ARG A 24 9.11 -5.46 5.32
C ARG A 24 7.83 -6.16 5.75
N ASN A 25 7.86 -7.47 5.98
CA ASN A 25 6.69 -8.21 6.46
C ASN A 25 6.28 -7.79 7.87
N GLY A 26 7.23 -7.41 8.74
CA GLY A 26 6.95 -6.86 10.07
C GLY A 26 6.23 -5.50 10.08
N ARG A 27 5.84 -4.98 8.90
CA ARG A 27 4.90 -3.86 8.80
C ARG A 27 3.45 -4.28 9.01
N THR A 28 3.10 -5.56 8.82
CA THR A 28 1.75 -6.11 9.06
C THR A 28 1.73 -7.10 10.23
N ALA A 29 0.56 -7.66 10.55
CA ALA A 29 0.35 -8.72 11.55
C ALA A 29 1.03 -8.47 12.91
N ARG A 30 0.85 -7.26 13.46
CA ARG A 30 1.44 -6.89 14.76
C ARG A 30 0.50 -7.20 15.92
N TRP A 31 1.08 -7.60 17.06
CA TRP A 31 0.34 -8.07 18.24
C TRP A 31 -0.64 -9.20 17.88
N ASP A 32 -1.92 -9.03 18.19
CA ASP A 32 -2.98 -9.98 17.84
C ASP A 32 -3.61 -9.69 16.46
N GLY A 33 -3.01 -8.80 15.68
CA GLY A 33 -3.47 -8.43 14.34
C GLY A 33 -3.16 -9.52 13.31
N HIS A 34 -4.10 -9.72 12.38
CA HIS A 34 -3.86 -10.54 11.19
C HIS A 34 -3.31 -9.68 10.05
N GLY A 35 -2.54 -10.30 9.16
CA GLY A 35 -1.91 -9.59 8.06
C GLY A 35 -1.45 -10.52 6.95
N SER A 36 -1.42 -10.00 5.73
CA SER A 36 -0.98 -10.74 4.54
C SER A 36 0.17 -10.02 3.84
N ALA A 37 1.12 -10.81 3.34
CA ALA A 37 2.22 -10.32 2.53
C ALA A 37 2.15 -10.95 1.13
N TYR A 38 2.27 -10.11 0.10
CA TYR A 38 2.19 -10.50 -1.31
C TYR A 38 3.49 -10.15 -2.02
N LEU A 39 3.92 -11.03 -2.92
CA LEU A 39 5.05 -10.82 -3.80
C LEU A 39 4.51 -10.64 -5.23
N LEU A 40 4.86 -9.54 -5.89
CA LEU A 40 4.66 -9.43 -7.33
C LEU A 40 5.89 -10.02 -8.01
N VAL A 41 5.70 -11.15 -8.70
CA VAL A 41 6.77 -11.89 -9.37
C VAL A 41 6.60 -11.71 -10.87
N GLY A 42 7.59 -11.11 -11.52
CA GLY A 42 7.62 -10.94 -12.97
C GLY A 42 7.82 -12.27 -13.72
N PRO A 43 7.59 -12.31 -15.05
CA PRO A 43 7.65 -13.55 -15.84
C PRO A 43 9.01 -14.27 -15.82
N GLN A 44 10.10 -13.53 -15.67
CA GLN A 44 11.47 -14.07 -15.60
C GLN A 44 11.99 -14.20 -14.16
N GLU A 45 11.25 -13.68 -13.19
CA GLU A 45 11.64 -13.69 -11.79
C GLU A 45 11.17 -14.99 -11.11
N ARG A 46 11.80 -15.31 -9.98
CA ARG A 46 11.42 -16.47 -9.17
C ARG A 46 11.10 -16.00 -7.76
N VAL A 47 10.20 -16.74 -7.11
CA VAL A 47 9.93 -16.54 -5.69
C VAL A 47 11.25 -16.75 -4.94
N PRO A 48 11.67 -15.83 -4.06
CA PRO A 48 12.89 -15.99 -3.30
C PRO A 48 12.85 -17.24 -2.40
N GLU A 49 13.95 -17.98 -2.29
CA GLU A 49 14.01 -19.22 -1.49
C GLU A 49 13.75 -19.01 0.01
N PHE A 50 13.94 -17.78 0.48
CA PHE A 50 13.67 -17.39 1.86
C PHE A 50 12.22 -16.97 2.12
N ALA A 51 11.37 -16.94 1.09
CA ALA A 51 9.94 -16.72 1.26
C ALA A 51 9.31 -17.86 2.08
N ASP A 52 8.16 -17.57 2.69
CA ASP A 52 7.46 -18.55 3.52
C ASP A 52 7.06 -19.80 2.71
N LYS A 53 7.07 -20.96 3.36
CA LYS A 53 6.67 -22.23 2.73
C LYS A 53 5.19 -22.24 2.34
N ASP A 54 4.38 -21.49 3.08
CA ASP A 54 2.96 -21.34 2.81
C ASP A 54 2.68 -20.26 1.73
N CYS A 55 3.72 -19.70 1.11
CA CYS A 55 3.60 -18.78 -0.02
C CYS A 55 3.07 -19.52 -1.25
N HIS A 56 1.83 -19.26 -1.61
CA HIS A 56 1.15 -19.84 -2.76
C HIS A 56 0.74 -18.76 -3.76
N THR A 57 0.53 -19.16 -5.02
CA THR A 57 0.02 -18.26 -6.05
C THR A 57 -1.38 -17.77 -5.67
N PHE A 58 -1.53 -16.45 -5.58
CA PHE A 58 -2.82 -15.82 -5.35
C PHE A 58 -3.48 -15.47 -6.69
N HIS A 59 -4.65 -16.06 -6.96
CA HIS A 59 -5.44 -15.75 -8.15
C HIS A 59 -6.43 -14.62 -7.85
N LEU A 60 -6.31 -13.50 -8.57
CA LEU A 60 -7.28 -12.42 -8.49
C LEU A 60 -8.66 -12.92 -8.98
N PRO A 61 -9.76 -12.50 -8.32
CA PRO A 61 -11.10 -12.87 -8.77
C PRO A 61 -11.38 -12.23 -10.14
N GLN A 62 -12.17 -12.92 -10.97
CA GLN A 62 -12.52 -12.47 -12.33
C GLN A 62 -13.27 -11.13 -12.34
N ARG A 63 -13.95 -10.81 -11.25
CA ARG A 63 -14.58 -9.51 -11.01
C ARG A 63 -14.07 -8.95 -9.69
N VAL A 64 -13.35 -7.84 -9.76
CA VAL A 64 -13.00 -7.02 -8.61
C VAL A 64 -14.00 -5.86 -8.51
N PRO A 65 -14.48 -5.49 -7.31
CA PRO A 65 -15.26 -4.28 -7.15
C PRO A 65 -14.43 -3.06 -7.53
N ALA A 66 -15.10 -1.97 -7.90
CA ALA A 66 -14.41 -0.70 -8.09
C ALA A 66 -13.70 -0.31 -6.78
N PRO A 67 -12.49 0.29 -6.85
CA PRO A 67 -11.83 0.81 -5.66
C PRO A 67 -12.76 1.72 -4.88
N ALA A 68 -12.64 1.70 -3.55
CA ALA A 68 -13.38 2.62 -2.70
C ALA A 68 -13.09 4.07 -3.15
N LYS A 69 -14.12 4.91 -3.14
CA LYS A 69 -13.93 6.34 -3.38
C LYS A 69 -13.03 6.90 -2.27
N PRO A 70 -12.09 7.81 -2.59
CA PRO A 70 -11.25 8.40 -1.56
C PRO A 70 -12.12 9.16 -0.56
N LEU A 71 -11.75 9.10 0.72
CA LEU A 71 -12.42 9.86 1.78
C LEU A 71 -12.27 11.38 1.59
N TRP A 72 -11.19 11.79 0.93
CA TRP A 72 -10.87 13.18 0.66
C TRP A 72 -10.85 13.45 -0.84
N ALA A 73 -11.24 14.66 -1.21
CA ALA A 73 -11.17 15.15 -2.57
C ALA A 73 -10.20 16.34 -2.65
N THR A 74 -9.43 16.41 -3.72
CA THR A 74 -8.57 17.57 -4.00
C THR A 74 -9.40 18.64 -4.71
N ILE A 75 -9.49 19.82 -4.10
CA ILE A 75 -10.11 20.99 -4.73
C ILE A 75 -8.99 21.86 -5.30
N TYR A 76 -9.05 22.15 -6.60
CA TYR A 76 -8.15 23.11 -7.25
C TYR A 76 -8.82 24.48 -7.33
N ILE A 77 -8.16 25.50 -6.77
CA ILE A 77 -8.60 26.89 -6.85
C ILE A 77 -7.57 27.65 -7.69
N GLY A 78 -7.92 27.93 -8.95
CA GLY A 78 -7.04 28.63 -9.90
C GLY A 78 -6.89 30.14 -9.66
N LYS A 79 -7.25 30.60 -8.47
CA LYS A 79 -7.37 32.01 -8.08
C LYS A 79 -6.75 32.21 -6.71
N GLY A 80 -6.22 33.41 -6.44
CA GLY A 80 -5.54 33.65 -5.17
C GLY A 80 -5.59 35.11 -4.73
N LYS A 81 -4.57 35.55 -3.99
CA LYS A 81 -4.53 36.90 -3.40
C LYS A 81 -4.74 38.03 -4.42
N LYS A 82 -4.22 37.89 -5.65
CA LYS A 82 -4.40 38.88 -6.74
C LYS A 82 -5.86 38.99 -7.20
N ASP A 83 -6.62 37.90 -7.06
CA ASP A 83 -8.03 37.82 -7.37
C ASP A 83 -8.92 38.08 -6.14
N LYS A 84 -8.33 38.62 -5.06
CA LYS A 84 -8.99 38.92 -3.78
C LYS A 84 -9.56 37.67 -3.05
N ILE A 85 -8.97 36.50 -3.28
CA ILE A 85 -9.27 35.29 -2.49
C ILE A 85 -8.23 35.12 -1.38
N SER A 86 -8.70 34.97 -0.15
CA SER A 86 -7.91 34.77 1.05
C SER A 86 -7.96 33.32 1.56
N ARG A 87 -7.17 33.01 2.59
CA ARG A 87 -7.22 31.68 3.24
C ARG A 87 -8.56 31.42 3.96
N GLY A 88 -9.16 32.46 4.56
CA GLY A 88 -10.45 32.34 5.24
C GLY A 88 -11.59 32.03 4.26
N ASP A 89 -11.54 32.58 3.05
CA ASP A 89 -12.53 32.26 2.00
C ASP A 89 -12.50 30.78 1.56
N VAL A 90 -11.37 30.09 1.79
CA VAL A 90 -11.17 28.68 1.40
C VAL A 90 -11.36 27.72 2.57
N ALA A 91 -10.83 28.06 3.76
CA ALA A 91 -10.82 27.19 4.92
C ALA A 91 -12.04 27.39 5.86
N GLY A 92 -12.77 28.51 5.72
CA GLY A 92 -13.75 28.98 6.70
C GLY A 92 -13.09 29.85 7.77
#